data_AF-A0A839UUN3-F1
#
_entry.id   AF-A0A839UUN3-F1
#
_cell.length_a   1.000
_cell.length_b   1.000
_cell.length_c   1.000
_cell.angle_alpha   90.00
_cell.angle_beta   90.00
_cell.angle_gamma   90.00
#
_symmetry.space_group_name_H-M   'P 1'
#
loop_
_entity.id
_entity.type
_entity.pdbx_description
1 polymer ?
#
loop_
_entity_poly.entity_id
_entity_poly.type
_entity_poly.pdbx_seq_one_letter_code
_entity_poly.pdbx_strand_id
1 'polypeptide(L)'
;MDNDKFKKPPLVLRASLTLWLCLSVIVALLLLGCDVGAPRDQNQPPHIDPGPLLLAESGQVITLVVGAYDPDGEIRDYQWRQLGGVAVTMSQYRHGWLNIKTPQVTERELLRFELTVTDDQGASYRAAKCVLLLPKSAASAKQPTALTADSVEGEAACNLQLLADLH
;
A
#
# COMPACT_ATOMS: atom_id res chain seq x y z
N MET A 1 -74.30 65.83 9.71
CA MET A 1 -74.29 65.30 8.33
C MET A 1 -72.96 65.68 7.68
N ASP A 2 -72.54 64.90 6.70
CA ASP A 2 -71.24 64.92 5.99
C ASP A 2 -70.04 64.37 6.77
N ASN A 3 -69.14 63.60 6.18
CA ASN A 3 -69.24 62.64 5.09
C ASN A 3 -67.91 61.86 5.15
N ASP A 4 -68.04 60.55 5.26
CA ASP A 4 -67.31 59.53 4.52
C ASP A 4 -65.79 59.66 4.20
N LYS A 5 -65.14 58.49 4.34
CA LYS A 5 -63.85 58.06 3.77
C LYS A 5 -62.58 58.45 4.52
N PHE A 6 -61.97 57.45 5.17
CA PHE A 6 -60.70 56.91 4.67
C PHE A 6 -60.58 55.43 5.05
N LYS A 7 -60.51 54.59 4.01
CA LYS A 7 -60.30 53.14 4.06
C LYS A 7 -59.04 52.81 4.86
N LYS A 8 -59.13 51.90 5.82
CA LYS A 8 -57.94 51.27 6.43
C LYS A 8 -57.27 50.36 5.40
N PRO A 9 -55.95 50.48 5.14
CA PRO A 9 -55.22 49.64 4.19
C PRO A 9 -55.00 48.22 4.73
N PRO A 10 -54.73 47.24 3.85
CA PRO A 10 -54.61 45.83 4.23
C PRO A 10 -53.34 45.53 5.03
N LEU A 11 -53.45 44.48 5.84
CA LEU A 11 -52.45 43.89 6.72
C LEU A 11 -51.18 43.52 5.92
N VAL A 12 -50.16 44.37 5.95
CA VAL A 12 -48.84 44.02 5.40
C VAL A 12 -48.06 43.27 6.49
N LEU A 13 -48.02 41.95 6.35
CA LEU A 13 -47.13 41.05 7.06
C LEU A 13 -45.69 41.49 6.76
N ARG A 14 -45.10 42.29 7.65
CA ARG A 14 -43.66 42.62 7.62
C ARG A 14 -42.88 41.40 8.10
N ALA A 15 -42.87 40.35 7.28
CA ALA A 15 -41.94 39.25 7.41
C ALA A 15 -40.55 39.82 7.09
N SER A 16 -39.76 39.88 8.14
CA SER A 16 -38.49 40.57 8.26
C SER A 16 -37.54 40.24 7.11
N LEU A 17 -37.10 41.29 6.40
CA LEU A 17 -36.05 41.30 5.38
C LEU A 17 -34.65 40.92 5.94
N THR A 18 -34.58 40.32 7.14
CA THR A 18 -33.34 39.87 7.78
C THR A 18 -33.07 38.38 7.55
N LEU A 19 -34.06 37.58 7.13
CA LEU A 19 -33.88 36.14 6.95
C LEU A 19 -33.37 35.73 5.56
N TRP A 20 -33.35 36.65 4.58
CA TRP A 20 -32.82 36.40 3.23
C TRP A 20 -31.36 36.86 3.03
N LEU A 21 -30.86 37.75 3.90
CA LEU A 21 -29.45 38.14 3.94
C LEU A 21 -28.58 37.20 4.81
N CYS A 22 -29.19 36.45 5.73
CA CYS A 22 -28.46 35.39 6.46
C CYS A 22 -28.22 34.13 5.61
N LEU A 23 -29.07 33.84 4.61
CA LEU A 23 -28.87 32.66 3.76
C LEU A 23 -27.85 32.91 2.62
N SER A 24 -27.68 34.17 2.18
CA SER A 24 -26.67 34.49 1.16
C SER A 24 -25.25 34.56 1.71
N VAL A 25 -25.05 34.98 2.97
CA VAL A 25 -23.71 34.97 3.60
C VAL A 25 -23.26 33.55 3.95
N ILE A 26 -24.18 32.64 4.28
CA ILE A 26 -23.83 31.23 4.57
C ILE A 26 -23.47 30.45 3.30
N VAL A 27 -24.07 30.76 2.14
CA VAL A 27 -23.65 30.16 0.85
C VAL A 27 -22.32 30.75 0.35
N ALA A 28 -21.98 32.00 0.70
CA ALA A 28 -20.67 32.59 0.38
C ALA A 28 -19.54 32.14 1.33
N LEU A 29 -19.85 31.64 2.54
CA LEU A 29 -18.85 31.06 3.47
C LEU A 29 -18.58 29.56 3.26
N LEU A 30 -19.35 28.87 2.40
CA LEU A 30 -19.14 27.46 2.07
C LEU A 30 -18.35 27.22 0.77
N LEU A 31 -17.88 28.28 0.10
CA LEU A 31 -17.04 28.22 -1.10
C LEU A 31 -15.67 28.90 -0.93
N LEU A 32 -15.25 29.15 0.31
CA LEU A 32 -13.86 29.47 0.68
C LEU A 32 -13.17 28.28 1.36
N GLY A 33 -13.56 27.07 0.98
CA GLY A 33 -12.69 25.90 1.12
C GLY A 33 -11.57 26.01 0.11
N CYS A 34 -10.64 26.95 0.29
CA CYS A 34 -9.27 26.64 -0.07
C CYS A 34 -8.93 25.45 0.81
N ASP A 35 -8.86 24.27 0.21
CA ASP A 35 -8.05 23.19 0.76
C ASP A 35 -6.62 23.74 0.86
N VAL A 36 -6.36 24.45 1.95
CA VAL A 36 -5.01 24.88 2.33
C VAL A 36 -4.37 23.59 2.76
N GLY A 37 -3.78 22.89 1.79
CA GLY A 37 -2.93 21.74 2.04
C GLY A 37 -2.01 22.11 3.19
N ALA A 38 -2.13 21.37 4.29
CA ALA A 38 -1.22 21.50 5.43
C ALA A 38 0.23 21.50 4.91
N PRO A 39 1.15 22.26 5.53
CA PRO A 39 2.54 22.27 5.10
C PRO A 39 3.06 20.83 5.02
N ARG A 40 3.60 20.45 3.87
CA ARG A 40 4.24 19.14 3.62
C ARG A 40 5.60 19.08 4.31
N ASP A 41 5.63 19.34 5.62
CA ASP A 41 6.86 19.44 6.42
C ASP A 41 7.16 18.14 7.20
N GLN A 42 6.31 17.12 7.06
CA GLN A 42 6.54 15.81 7.67
C GLN A 42 6.95 14.80 6.61
N ASN A 43 8.14 14.21 6.79
CA ASN A 43 8.65 13.12 5.96
C ASN A 43 7.67 11.94 5.91
N GLN A 44 7.39 11.44 4.72
CA GLN A 44 6.61 10.23 4.51
C GLN A 44 7.54 9.03 4.32
N PRO A 45 7.26 7.89 4.97
CA PRO A 45 8.06 6.70 4.76
C PRO A 45 7.94 6.22 3.30
N PRO A 46 8.96 5.51 2.79
CA PRO A 46 8.88 4.89 1.48
C PRO A 46 7.77 3.83 1.45
N HIS A 47 7.37 3.44 0.24
CA HIS A 47 6.41 2.38 0.00
C HIS A 47 7.07 1.25 -0.79
N ILE A 48 6.78 0.00 -0.41
CA ILE A 48 7.27 -1.21 -1.10
C ILE A 48 6.09 -1.99 -1.65
N ASP A 49 6.15 -2.32 -2.94
CA ASP A 49 5.32 -3.35 -3.55
C ASP A 49 6.18 -4.62 -3.74
N PRO A 50 6.01 -5.65 -2.89
CA PRO A 50 6.75 -6.89 -3.03
C PRO A 50 6.34 -7.69 -4.29
N GLY A 51 5.20 -7.39 -4.90
CA GLY A 51 4.63 -8.18 -6.00
C GLY A 51 4.16 -9.58 -5.57
N PRO A 52 3.71 -10.40 -6.53
CA PRO A 52 3.08 -11.69 -6.23
C PRO A 52 4.08 -12.74 -5.73
N LEU A 53 3.57 -13.90 -5.29
CA LEU A 53 4.40 -15.07 -4.98
C LEU A 53 5.24 -15.48 -6.19
N LEU A 54 6.52 -15.72 -5.98
CA LEU A 54 7.41 -16.24 -7.03
C LEU A 54 7.48 -17.76 -6.97
N LEU A 55 7.34 -18.44 -8.11
CA LEU A 55 7.65 -19.87 -8.24
C LEU A 55 9.07 -20.04 -8.77
N ALA A 56 9.88 -20.89 -8.13
CA ALA A 56 11.24 -21.15 -8.57
C ALA A 56 11.61 -22.63 -8.41
N GLU A 57 12.52 -23.12 -9.24
CA GLU A 57 13.12 -24.45 -9.05
C GLU A 57 14.37 -24.39 -8.16
N SER A 58 14.62 -25.49 -7.47
CA SER A 58 15.78 -25.70 -6.62
C SER A 58 17.09 -25.75 -7.41
N GLY A 59 18.18 -25.24 -6.83
CA GLY A 59 19.51 -25.24 -7.45
C GLY A 59 19.73 -24.21 -8.55
N GLN A 60 18.91 -23.16 -8.60
CA GLN A 60 19.02 -22.08 -9.58
C GLN A 60 19.44 -20.77 -8.91
N VAL A 61 19.93 -19.82 -9.71
CA VAL A 61 20.08 -18.43 -9.29
C VAL A 61 18.83 -17.69 -9.75
N ILE A 62 18.14 -17.04 -8.81
CA ILE A 62 16.95 -16.23 -9.10
C ILE A 62 17.17 -14.81 -8.59
N THR A 63 16.57 -13.84 -9.29
CA THR A 63 16.57 -12.44 -8.89
C THR A 63 15.20 -12.08 -8.33
N LEU A 64 15.14 -11.67 -7.06
CA LEU A 64 13.96 -11.07 -6.48
C LEU A 64 13.94 -9.60 -6.88
N VAL A 65 12.89 -9.21 -7.58
CA VAL A 65 12.62 -7.83 -8.00
C VAL A 65 11.41 -7.34 -7.22
N VAL A 66 11.55 -6.16 -6.60
CA VAL A 66 10.52 -5.50 -5.81
C VAL A 66 10.47 -4.03 -6.20
N GLY A 67 9.26 -3.49 -6.28
CA GLY A 67 9.05 -2.07 -6.53
C GLY A 67 9.16 -1.29 -5.23
N ALA A 68 9.88 -0.18 -5.23
CA ALA A 68 9.88 0.74 -4.11
C ALA A 68 9.91 2.18 -4.63
N TYR A 69 9.19 3.06 -3.93
CA TYR A 69 9.22 4.50 -4.21
C TYR A 69 9.06 5.28 -2.91
N ASP A 70 9.50 6.53 -2.92
CA ASP A 70 9.32 7.48 -1.85
C ASP A 70 8.35 8.59 -2.33
N PRO A 71 7.25 8.87 -1.61
CA PRO A 71 6.28 9.91 -1.99
C PRO A 71 6.82 11.35 -1.94
N ASP A 72 7.81 11.64 -1.11
CA ASP A 72 8.31 13.00 -0.87
C ASP A 72 9.84 13.15 -0.87
N GLY A 73 10.59 12.07 -1.12
CA GLY A 73 12.05 12.08 -1.21
C GLY A 73 12.66 11.05 -2.17
N GLU A 74 13.87 10.59 -1.83
CA GLU A 74 14.59 9.55 -2.54
C GLU A 74 14.98 8.39 -1.61
N ILE A 75 14.90 7.16 -2.11
CA ILE A 75 15.37 5.99 -1.38
C ILE A 75 16.90 5.98 -1.31
N ARG A 76 17.46 5.82 -0.10
CA ARG A 76 18.90 5.73 0.15
C ARG A 76 19.42 4.32 0.36
N ASP A 77 18.64 3.46 0.99
CA ASP A 77 19.14 2.15 1.42
C ASP A 77 18.13 1.02 1.22
N TYR A 78 18.66 -0.17 0.95
CA TYR A 78 17.92 -1.41 0.76
C TYR A 78 18.60 -2.54 1.55
N GLN A 79 17.89 -3.12 2.50
CA GLN A 79 18.40 -4.20 3.33
C GLN A 79 17.51 -5.43 3.25
N TRP A 80 18.12 -6.56 2.90
CA TRP A 80 17.44 -7.84 2.77
C TRP A 80 17.82 -8.78 3.90
N ARG A 81 16.83 -9.52 4.40
CA ARG A 81 17.03 -10.60 5.37
C ARG A 81 16.14 -11.78 5.03
N GLN A 82 16.66 -13.00 5.12
CA GLN A 82 15.81 -14.19 5.05
C GLN A 82 15.12 -14.40 6.41
N LEU A 83 13.80 -14.53 6.39
CA LEU A 83 12.95 -14.77 7.58
C LEU A 83 12.69 -16.27 7.81
N GLY A 84 12.65 -17.08 6.74
CA GLY A 84 12.36 -18.50 6.86
C GLY A 84 12.53 -19.31 5.57
N GLY A 85 12.30 -20.62 5.70
CA GLY A 85 12.59 -21.64 4.68
C GLY A 85 14.05 -22.09 4.72
N VAL A 86 14.43 -23.01 3.84
CA VAL A 86 15.83 -23.43 3.70
C VAL A 86 16.74 -22.25 3.39
N ALA A 87 17.92 -22.22 4.02
CA ALA A 87 18.89 -21.15 3.84
C ALA A 87 19.35 -21.04 2.38
N VAL A 88 19.36 -19.81 1.86
CA VAL A 88 19.88 -19.49 0.53
C VAL A 88 21.16 -18.66 0.62
N THR A 89 21.99 -18.71 -0.41
CA THR A 89 23.09 -17.74 -0.52
C THR A 89 22.53 -16.45 -1.11
N MET A 90 22.59 -15.37 -0.34
CA MET A 90 22.12 -14.04 -0.72
C MET A 90 23.29 -13.18 -1.22
N SER A 91 23.07 -12.47 -2.32
CA SER A 91 23.98 -11.44 -2.83
C SER A 91 23.15 -10.26 -3.31
N GLN A 92 23.37 -9.09 -2.72
CA GLN A 92 22.63 -7.90 -3.11
C GLN A 92 22.85 -7.56 -4.58
N TYR A 93 21.77 -7.19 -5.25
CA TYR A 93 21.76 -6.71 -6.62
C TYR A 93 21.16 -5.30 -6.62
N ARG A 94 21.47 -4.50 -7.65
CA ARG A 94 21.24 -3.04 -7.67
C ARG A 94 19.81 -2.63 -7.26
N HIS A 95 19.67 -1.50 -6.57
CA HIS A 95 18.38 -0.82 -6.30
C HIS A 95 17.27 -1.74 -5.74
N GLY A 96 17.56 -2.44 -4.65
CA GLY A 96 16.57 -3.27 -3.96
C GLY A 96 16.39 -4.67 -4.53
N TRP A 97 17.09 -5.04 -5.59
CA TRP A 97 17.01 -6.40 -6.11
C TRP A 97 17.91 -7.33 -5.31
N LEU A 98 17.53 -8.60 -5.22
CA LEU A 98 18.31 -9.59 -4.50
C LEU A 98 18.56 -10.80 -5.38
N ASN A 99 19.82 -11.13 -5.63
CA ASN A 99 20.16 -12.42 -6.21
C ASN A 99 20.27 -13.46 -5.09
N ILE A 100 19.51 -14.54 -5.22
CA ILE A 100 19.63 -15.70 -4.33
C ILE A 100 20.01 -16.93 -5.13
N LYS A 101 20.90 -17.75 -4.56
CA LYS A 101 21.18 -19.09 -5.06
C LYS A 101 20.43 -20.09 -4.19
N THR A 102 19.45 -20.77 -4.78
CA THR A 102 18.63 -21.75 -4.08
C THR A 102 19.39 -23.06 -3.91
N PRO A 103 19.26 -23.75 -2.76
CA PRO A 103 19.80 -25.10 -2.59
C PRO A 103 18.97 -26.11 -3.41
N GLN A 104 19.42 -27.36 -3.45
CA GLN A 104 18.56 -28.47 -3.90
C GLN A 104 17.57 -28.82 -2.78
N VAL A 105 16.31 -29.05 -3.12
CA VAL A 105 15.28 -29.53 -2.19
C VAL A 105 14.58 -30.75 -2.78
N THR A 106 14.11 -31.65 -1.92
CA THR A 106 13.36 -32.85 -2.31
C THR A 106 11.85 -32.67 -2.20
N GLU A 107 11.42 -31.66 -1.43
CA GLU A 107 10.03 -31.26 -1.27
C GLU A 107 9.88 -29.76 -1.54
N ARG A 108 8.65 -29.30 -1.70
CA ARG A 108 8.39 -27.86 -1.87
C ARG A 108 8.65 -27.12 -0.57
N GLU A 109 9.18 -25.90 -0.68
CA GLU A 109 9.45 -25.04 0.47
C GLU A 109 9.05 -23.59 0.23
N LEU A 110 8.51 -22.94 1.25
CA LEU A 110 8.23 -21.51 1.22
C LEU A 110 9.41 -20.73 1.80
N LEU A 111 10.14 -20.04 0.93
CA LEU A 111 11.16 -19.07 1.33
C LEU A 111 10.52 -17.72 1.57
N ARG A 112 10.92 -17.06 2.66
CA ARG A 112 10.40 -15.74 3.04
C ARG A 112 11.55 -14.77 3.27
N PHE A 113 11.46 -13.59 2.67
CA PHE A 113 12.47 -12.55 2.73
C PHE A 113 11.83 -11.23 3.18
N GLU A 114 12.48 -10.51 4.07
CA GLU A 114 12.14 -9.14 4.44
C GLU A 114 13.03 -8.19 3.64
N LEU A 115 12.41 -7.20 2.97
CA LEU A 115 13.09 -6.01 2.49
C LEU A 115 12.76 -4.85 3.44
N THR A 116 13.79 -4.17 3.94
CA THR A 116 13.70 -2.85 4.56
C THR A 116 14.23 -1.79 3.59
N VAL A 117 13.43 -0.75 3.34
CA VAL A 117 13.81 0.42 2.53
C VAL A 117 13.86 1.64 3.43
N THR A 118 14.89 2.47 3.29
CA THR A 118 15.06 3.73 4.04
C THR A 118 15.25 4.90 3.09
N ASP A 119 14.51 5.98 3.33
CA ASP A 119 14.58 7.23 2.57
C ASP A 119 15.76 8.14 2.97
N ASP A 120 15.87 9.29 2.31
CA ASP A 120 16.91 10.28 2.53
C ASP A 120 16.71 11.17 3.76
N GLN A 121 15.56 11.06 4.42
CA GLN A 121 15.22 11.75 5.66
C GLN A 121 15.19 10.81 6.87
N GLY A 122 15.48 9.51 6.65
CA GLY A 122 15.65 8.48 7.66
C GLY A 122 14.40 7.70 8.04
N ALA A 123 13.24 7.88 7.39
CA ALA A 123 12.12 6.97 7.62
C ALA A 123 12.27 5.68 6.80
N SER A 124 11.66 4.61 7.29
CA SER A 124 11.81 3.27 6.73
C SER A 124 10.48 2.55 6.59
N TYR A 125 10.43 1.63 5.64
CA TYR A 125 9.33 0.71 5.42
C TYR A 125 9.82 -0.72 5.23
N ARG A 126 9.01 -1.70 5.62
CA ARG A 126 9.34 -3.13 5.53
C ARG A 126 8.26 -3.92 4.81
N ALA A 127 8.65 -4.85 3.97
CA ALA A 127 7.74 -5.75 3.28
C ALA A 127 8.33 -7.16 3.13
N ALA A 128 7.45 -8.17 3.05
CA ALA A 128 7.82 -9.54 2.77
C ALA A 128 7.77 -9.86 1.27
N LYS A 129 8.79 -10.56 0.76
CA LYS A 129 8.79 -11.23 -0.54
C LYS A 129 8.87 -12.74 -0.33
N CYS A 130 8.01 -13.50 -1.00
CA CYS A 130 7.99 -14.96 -0.90
C CYS A 130 8.34 -15.66 -2.20
N VAL A 131 8.95 -16.83 -2.05
CA VAL A 131 9.27 -17.74 -3.13
C VAL A 131 8.81 -19.15 -2.74
N LEU A 132 7.94 -19.76 -3.54
CA LEU A 132 7.66 -21.19 -3.44
C LEU A 132 8.71 -21.93 -4.26
N LEU A 133 9.65 -22.56 -3.56
CA LEU A 133 10.73 -23.35 -4.12
C LEU A 133 10.23 -24.77 -4.40
N LEU A 134 10.40 -25.23 -5.64
CA LEU A 134 10.01 -26.56 -6.09
C LEU A 134 11.26 -27.43 -6.29
N PRO A 135 11.19 -28.74 -5.97
CA PRO A 135 12.26 -29.68 -6.28
C PRO A 135 12.63 -29.68 -7.77
N LYS A 136 13.93 -29.72 -8.06
CA LYS A 136 14.41 -29.91 -9.43
C LYS A 136 14.09 -31.34 -9.86
N SER A 137 13.05 -31.51 -10.66
CA SER A 137 12.60 -32.84 -11.03
C SER A 137 13.52 -33.51 -12.05
N ALA A 138 13.93 -34.75 -11.77
CA ALA A 138 14.48 -35.67 -12.78
C ALA A 138 13.39 -36.54 -13.45
N ALA A 139 12.12 -36.45 -13.02
CA ALA A 139 11.04 -37.39 -13.37
C ALA A 139 9.62 -36.77 -13.39
N SER A 140 9.46 -35.51 -13.81
CA SER A 140 8.15 -34.82 -13.80
C SER A 140 7.27 -35.23 -14.99
N ALA A 141 6.54 -36.34 -14.87
CA ALA A 141 5.46 -36.69 -15.79
C ALA A 141 4.21 -37.30 -15.11
N LYS A 142 4.14 -37.29 -13.76
CA LYS A 142 3.00 -37.86 -13.02
C LYS A 142 2.45 -36.99 -11.88
N GLN A 143 2.84 -35.72 -11.76
CA GLN A 143 2.23 -34.83 -10.75
C GLN A 143 1.18 -33.93 -11.40
N PRO A 144 -0.12 -34.04 -11.01
CA PRO A 144 -1.19 -33.25 -11.61
C PRO A 144 -1.13 -31.78 -11.17
N THR A 145 -1.26 -30.88 -12.14
CA THR A 145 -2.12 -29.68 -12.21
C THR A 145 -2.66 -29.06 -10.90
N ALA A 146 -1.84 -28.88 -9.86
CA ALA A 146 -2.24 -28.21 -8.61
C ALA A 146 -1.41 -26.93 -8.30
N LEU A 147 -0.74 -26.35 -9.30
CA LEU A 147 0.03 -25.12 -9.10
C LEU A 147 -0.86 -23.91 -8.73
N THR A 148 -2.14 -23.93 -9.10
CA THR A 148 -3.07 -22.82 -8.87
C THR A 148 -3.60 -22.73 -7.44
N ALA A 149 -3.89 -23.86 -6.77
CA ALA A 149 -4.34 -23.86 -5.38
C ALA A 149 -3.18 -23.55 -4.40
N ASP A 150 -2.00 -24.11 -4.68
CA ASP A 150 -0.79 -23.90 -3.88
C ASP A 150 -0.27 -22.45 -3.96
N SER A 151 -0.52 -21.75 -5.07
CA SER A 151 -0.16 -20.32 -5.21
C SER A 151 -1.02 -19.44 -4.29
N VAL A 152 -2.30 -19.77 -4.10
CA VAL A 152 -3.23 -19.01 -3.23
C VAL A 152 -2.90 -19.23 -1.76
N GLU A 153 -2.57 -20.46 -1.35
CA GLU A 153 -2.12 -20.74 0.02
C GLU A 153 -0.75 -20.12 0.32
N GLY A 154 0.17 -20.15 -0.64
CA GLY A 154 1.49 -19.53 -0.52
C GLY A 154 1.43 -18.00 -0.39
N GLU A 155 0.54 -17.33 -1.13
CA GLU A 155 0.31 -15.88 -1.01
C GLU A 155 -0.32 -15.50 0.33
N ALA A 156 -1.31 -16.27 0.79
CA ALA A 156 -1.94 -16.05 2.10
C ALA A 156 -0.93 -16.26 3.25
N ALA A 157 -0.10 -17.30 3.18
CA ALA A 157 0.96 -17.55 4.15
C ALA A 157 2.06 -16.48 4.12
N CYS A 158 2.33 -15.88 2.95
CA CYS A 158 3.30 -14.80 2.81
C CYS A 158 2.87 -13.55 3.58
N ASN A 159 1.61 -13.13 3.42
CA ASN A 159 1.09 -11.89 4.00
C ASN A 159 0.72 -12.03 5.48
N LEU A 160 0.28 -13.21 5.92
CA LEU A 160 -0.18 -13.42 7.31
C LEU A 160 0.98 -13.42 8.32
N GLN A 161 2.18 -13.84 7.90
CA GLN A 161 3.33 -14.00 8.80
C GLN A 161 4.21 -12.74 8.90
N LEU A 162 4.10 -11.78 7.97
CA LEU A 162 4.78 -10.49 8.09
C LEU A 162 4.32 -9.74 9.36
N LEU A 163 3.02 -9.80 9.69
CA LEU A 163 2.48 -9.20 10.92
C LEU A 163 2.97 -9.87 12.21
N ALA A 164 3.36 -11.14 12.14
CA ALA A 164 3.87 -11.90 13.29
C ALA A 164 5.39 -11.72 13.48
N ASP A 165 6.12 -11.50 12.39
CA ASP A 165 7.59 -11.37 12.39
C ASP A 165 8.06 -9.89 12.53
N LEU A 166 7.15 -8.92 12.52
CA LEU A 166 7.41 -7.47 12.71
C LEU A 166 7.36 -6.97 14.17
N HIS A 167 7.24 -7.86 15.17
CA HIS A 167 7.30 -7.52 16.59
C HIS A 167 8.71 -7.62 17.17
#